data_AF-A0A6M2A5W6-F1
#
_entry.id   AF-A0A6M2A5W6-F1
#
_cell.length_a   1.000
_cell.length_b   1.000
_cell.length_c   1.000
_cell.angle_alpha   90.00
_cell.angle_beta   90.00
_cell.angle_gamma   90.00
#
_symmetry.space_group_name_H-M   'P 1'
#
loop_
_entity.id
_entity.type
_entity.pdbx_description
1 polymer ?
#
loop_
_entity_poly.entity_id
_entity_poly.type
_entity_poly.pdbx_seq_one_letter_code
_entity_poly.pdbx_strand_id
1 'polypeptide(L)'
;MQIFALDENRPIQALGAMKGKNYICPECGELVRLKAGKRRVTHFFHPKRNPKCLLAQKGLIHLRLQRFIQYLFDDEGAEMEKAFPSIGRIADVACIRSKRIYEIQYSPMTLEEAKARCNDYESIGFQVIWILHDATYNRRKMRPVEQFLLSKNCYYANMDKEGNGMIYDQLSLYGKRPINLRKCHCLPDHGWPNPLFTRGQNWSYYHEGDFFDLALRGQFPKPNKPRHPLVSLRQSYLKLLYMLLKRSCK
;
A
#
# COMPACT_ATOMS: atom_id res chain seq x y z
N MET A 1 -10.73 -6.39 -12.07
CA MET A 1 -12.10 -5.88 -11.85
C MET A 1 -11.95 -4.38 -11.73
N GLN A 2 -12.48 -3.64 -12.70
CA GLN A 2 -12.21 -2.22 -12.88
C GLN A 2 -13.48 -1.43 -12.62
N ILE A 3 -13.43 -0.31 -11.91
CA ILE A 3 -14.62 0.47 -11.54
C ILE A 3 -14.72 1.82 -12.25
N PHE A 4 -13.65 2.29 -12.90
CA PHE A 4 -13.70 3.43 -13.82
C PHE A 4 -13.41 3.05 -15.27
N ALA A 5 -14.04 3.73 -16.21
CA ALA A 5 -13.72 3.66 -17.64
C ALA A 5 -13.78 5.08 -18.24
N LEU A 6 -13.48 5.19 -19.54
CA LEU A 6 -13.72 6.40 -20.32
C LEU A 6 -14.96 6.22 -21.18
N ASP A 7 -15.84 7.22 -21.15
CA ASP A 7 -16.95 7.42 -22.09
C ASP A 7 -16.68 8.69 -22.88
N GLU A 8 -16.49 8.59 -24.19
CA GLU A 8 -16.14 9.75 -25.05
C GLU A 8 -14.98 10.60 -24.46
N ASN A 9 -13.92 9.90 -24.01
CA ASN A 9 -12.74 10.42 -23.29
C ASN A 9 -12.99 11.05 -21.90
N ARG A 10 -14.22 11.01 -21.38
CA ARG A 10 -14.57 11.49 -20.03
C ARG A 10 -14.58 10.33 -19.03
N PRO A 11 -13.99 10.47 -17.83
CA PRO A 11 -14.07 9.43 -16.80
C PRO A 11 -15.50 9.14 -16.36
N ILE A 12 -15.88 7.87 -16.28
CA ILE A 12 -17.18 7.40 -15.80
C ILE A 12 -17.01 6.27 -14.78
N GLN A 13 -17.76 6.33 -13.69
CA GLN A 13 -17.86 5.25 -12.71
C GLN A 13 -18.82 4.16 -13.18
N ALA A 14 -18.50 2.90 -12.88
CA ALA A 14 -19.33 1.74 -13.24
C ALA A 14 -20.77 1.82 -12.67
N LEU A 15 -20.99 2.51 -11.54
CA LEU A 15 -22.32 2.73 -10.97
C LEU A 15 -23.17 3.72 -11.77
N GLY A 16 -22.57 4.68 -12.46
CA GLY A 16 -23.26 5.62 -13.35
C GLY A 16 -23.30 5.20 -14.83
N ALA A 17 -22.73 4.03 -15.16
CA ALA A 17 -22.59 3.56 -16.53
C ALA A 17 -23.84 2.81 -17.02
N MET A 18 -24.08 2.88 -18.34
CA MET A 18 -25.19 2.21 -19.01
C MET A 18 -24.81 0.79 -19.44
N LYS A 19 -25.67 -0.18 -19.11
CA LYS A 19 -25.50 -1.57 -19.54
C LYS A 19 -25.72 -1.67 -21.05
N GLY A 20 -24.82 -2.35 -21.76
CA GLY A 20 -24.88 -2.52 -23.21
C GLY A 20 -24.06 -1.49 -24.00
N LYS A 21 -23.76 -0.32 -23.44
CA LYS A 21 -22.81 0.64 -24.01
C LYS A 21 -21.37 0.08 -23.94
N ASN A 22 -20.56 0.41 -24.95
CA ASN A 22 -19.12 0.14 -24.97
C ASN A 22 -18.39 1.34 -24.34
N TYR A 23 -17.35 1.06 -23.57
CA TYR A 23 -16.48 2.04 -22.92
C TYR A 23 -15.02 1.75 -23.23
N ILE A 24 -14.11 2.67 -22.92
CA ILE A 24 -12.66 2.50 -23.15
C ILE A 24 -11.93 2.34 -21.82
N CYS A 25 -10.97 1.42 -21.75
CA CYS A 25 -10.07 1.26 -20.62
C CYS A 25 -9.04 2.40 -20.58
N PRO A 26 -8.91 3.16 -19.48
CA PRO A 26 -7.93 4.26 -19.38
C PRO A 26 -6.48 3.77 -19.30
N GLU A 27 -6.24 2.47 -19.05
CA GLU A 27 -4.89 1.91 -18.96
C GLU A 27 -4.37 1.40 -20.32
N CYS A 28 -5.17 0.60 -21.03
CA CYS A 28 -4.73 -0.07 -22.26
C CYS A 28 -5.43 0.41 -23.54
N GLY A 29 -6.37 1.35 -23.45
CA GLY A 29 -7.15 1.85 -24.60
C GLY A 29 -8.15 0.85 -25.21
N GLU A 30 -8.21 -0.39 -24.70
CA GLU A 30 -9.13 -1.40 -25.22
C GLU A 30 -10.58 -1.19 -24.76
N LEU A 31 -11.51 -1.77 -25.51
CA LEU A 31 -12.93 -1.76 -25.22
C LEU A 31 -13.26 -2.57 -23.95
N VAL A 32 -13.98 -1.94 -23.03
CA VAL A 32 -14.58 -2.57 -21.84
C VAL A 32 -16.11 -2.42 -21.84
N ARG A 33 -16.79 -3.33 -21.15
CA ARG A 33 -18.25 -3.34 -21.02
C ARG A 33 -18.67 -3.43 -19.56
N LEU A 34 -19.86 -2.91 -19.25
CA LEU A 34 -20.40 -2.94 -17.89
C LEU A 34 -20.97 -4.31 -17.51
N LYS A 35 -20.60 -4.82 -16.33
CA LYS A 35 -21.13 -6.03 -15.71
C LYS A 35 -21.84 -5.70 -14.40
N ALA A 36 -23.12 -5.37 -14.49
CA ALA A 36 -24.02 -5.06 -13.38
C ALA A 36 -25.01 -6.21 -13.07
N GLY A 37 -25.56 -6.25 -11.85
CA GLY A 37 -26.66 -7.13 -11.46
C GLY A 37 -26.83 -7.29 -9.95
N LYS A 38 -28.05 -7.63 -9.48
CA LYS A 38 -28.45 -7.59 -8.04
C LYS A 38 -27.54 -8.33 -7.04
N ARG A 39 -26.75 -9.32 -7.48
CA ARG A 39 -25.85 -10.14 -6.62
C ARG A 39 -24.36 -10.04 -7.00
N ARG A 40 -23.93 -8.97 -7.66
CA ARG A 40 -22.52 -8.78 -8.07
C ARG A 40 -22.10 -7.32 -7.94
N VAL A 41 -20.83 -7.10 -7.57
CA VAL A 41 -20.21 -5.77 -7.66
C VAL A 41 -20.29 -5.29 -9.10
N THR A 42 -20.85 -4.10 -9.32
CA THR A 42 -20.91 -3.45 -10.63
C THR A 42 -19.51 -3.00 -11.03
N HIS A 43 -18.99 -3.51 -12.14
CA HIS A 43 -17.64 -3.24 -12.63
C HIS A 43 -17.56 -3.33 -14.16
N PHE A 44 -16.55 -2.69 -14.74
CA PHE A 44 -16.14 -2.89 -16.12
C PHE A 44 -15.28 -4.15 -16.27
N PHE A 45 -15.45 -4.84 -17.40
CA PHE A 45 -14.64 -5.99 -17.81
C PHE A 45 -14.25 -5.88 -19.28
N HIS A 46 -13.08 -6.41 -19.63
CA HIS A 46 -12.64 -6.51 -21.02
C HIS A 46 -13.30 -7.75 -21.66
N PRO A 47 -14.02 -7.63 -22.80
CA PRO A 47 -14.62 -8.78 -23.48
C PRO A 47 -13.60 -9.77 -24.04
N LYS A 48 -12.43 -9.29 -24.44
CA LYS A 48 -11.23 -10.10 -24.71
C LYS A 48 -10.24 -9.87 -23.57
N ARG A 49 -9.59 -10.92 -23.04
CA ARG A 49 -8.69 -10.76 -21.89
C ARG A 49 -7.34 -10.20 -22.34
N ASN A 50 -7.02 -8.97 -21.95
CA ASN A 50 -5.66 -8.44 -22.03
C ASN A 50 -4.88 -8.73 -20.73
N PRO A 51 -3.82 -9.56 -20.75
CA PRO A 51 -3.04 -9.90 -19.57
C PRO A 51 -2.02 -8.82 -19.14
N LYS A 52 -1.79 -7.79 -19.96
CA LYS A 52 -0.92 -6.65 -19.63
C LYS A 52 -1.66 -5.53 -18.88
N CYS A 53 -3.00 -5.52 -18.93
CA CYS A 53 -3.85 -4.57 -18.22
C CYS A 53 -3.95 -4.93 -16.73
N LEU A 54 -3.45 -4.08 -15.84
CA LEU A 54 -3.45 -4.24 -14.38
C LEU A 54 -4.85 -3.99 -13.78
N LEU A 55 -5.62 -3.03 -14.31
CA LEU A 55 -7.02 -2.77 -13.93
C LEU A 55 -7.90 -4.00 -14.17
N ALA A 56 -7.67 -4.72 -15.28
CA ALA A 56 -8.34 -5.99 -15.55
C ALA A 56 -8.05 -7.03 -14.44
N GLN A 57 -6.81 -7.07 -13.94
CA GLN A 57 -6.31 -8.05 -12.97
C GLN A 57 -6.73 -7.79 -11.51
N LYS A 58 -7.18 -6.57 -11.16
CA LYS A 58 -7.62 -6.24 -9.78
C LYS A 58 -8.67 -7.22 -9.25
N GLY A 59 -8.43 -7.79 -8.07
CA GLY A 59 -9.35 -8.72 -7.40
C GLY A 59 -10.40 -8.01 -6.55
N LEU A 60 -11.35 -8.78 -6.02
CA LEU A 60 -12.37 -8.26 -5.08
C LEU A 60 -11.73 -7.68 -3.80
N ILE A 61 -10.67 -8.31 -3.27
CA ILE A 61 -9.93 -7.84 -2.08
C ILE A 61 -9.31 -6.46 -2.35
N HIS A 62 -8.72 -6.29 -3.53
CA HIS A 62 -8.11 -5.02 -3.97
C HIS A 62 -9.14 -3.89 -4.00
N LEU A 63 -10.29 -4.12 -4.63
CA LEU A 63 -11.40 -3.16 -4.67
C LEU A 63 -11.97 -2.83 -3.28
N ARG A 64 -12.02 -3.82 -2.37
CA ARG A 64 -12.48 -3.63 -0.98
C ARG A 64 -11.50 -2.74 -0.20
N LEU A 65 -10.20 -2.98 -0.31
CA LEU A 65 -9.17 -2.12 0.30
C LEU A 65 -9.22 -0.69 -0.25
N GLN A 66 -9.31 -0.53 -1.58
CA GLN A 66 -9.47 0.79 -2.19
C GLN A 66 -10.71 1.53 -1.65
N ARG A 67 -11.85 0.83 -1.54
CA ARG A 67 -13.10 1.43 -1.04
C ARG A 67 -13.06 1.74 0.45
N PHE A 68 -12.39 0.90 1.24
CA PHE A 68 -12.14 1.16 2.66
C PHE A 68 -11.29 2.42 2.86
N ILE A 69 -10.17 2.53 2.12
CA ILE A 69 -9.31 3.72 2.17
C ILE A 69 -10.04 4.96 1.66
N GLN A 70 -10.80 4.86 0.56
CA GLN A 70 -11.64 5.98 0.09
C GLN A 70 -12.60 6.45 1.17
N TYR A 71 -13.35 5.53 1.79
CA TYR A 71 -14.29 5.87 2.87
C TYR A 71 -13.61 6.53 4.07
N LEU A 72 -12.37 6.12 4.40
CA LEU A 72 -11.60 6.77 5.46
C LEU A 72 -11.14 8.20 5.12
N PHE A 73 -11.14 8.61 3.84
CA PHE A 73 -10.53 9.88 3.40
C PHE A 73 -11.44 10.69 2.45
N ASP A 74 -12.75 10.50 2.54
CA ASP A 74 -13.75 11.27 1.77
C ASP A 74 -13.61 12.80 2.04
N ASP A 75 -13.32 13.16 3.29
CA ASP A 75 -12.97 14.51 3.74
C ASP A 75 -11.59 15.02 3.27
N GLU A 76 -10.70 14.17 2.75
CA GLU A 76 -9.47 14.57 2.05
C GLU A 76 -9.65 14.62 0.50
N GLY A 77 -10.85 14.27 0.01
CA GLY A 77 -11.14 14.18 -1.43
C GLY A 77 -10.51 12.94 -2.06
N ALA A 78 -10.78 11.77 -1.48
CA ALA A 78 -10.23 10.50 -1.94
C ALA A 78 -10.91 9.97 -3.22
N GLU A 79 -10.13 9.89 -4.30
CA GLU A 79 -10.55 9.35 -5.59
C GLU A 79 -9.92 7.97 -5.85
N MET A 80 -10.75 6.93 -6.01
CA MET A 80 -10.31 5.60 -6.46
C MET A 80 -9.95 5.61 -7.96
N GLU A 81 -8.96 4.80 -8.35
CA GLU A 81 -8.51 4.63 -9.76
C GLU A 81 -8.23 5.98 -10.47
N LYS A 82 -7.66 6.94 -9.75
CA LYS A 82 -7.38 8.29 -10.26
C LYS A 82 -6.28 8.26 -11.32
N ALA A 83 -6.63 8.59 -12.55
CA ALA A 83 -5.66 8.79 -13.62
C ALA A 83 -4.82 10.05 -13.42
N PHE A 84 -3.51 9.94 -13.62
CA PHE A 84 -2.52 11.02 -13.67
C PHE A 84 -1.82 10.97 -15.04
N PRO A 85 -2.41 11.56 -16.10
CA PRO A 85 -1.92 11.42 -17.47
C PRO A 85 -0.48 11.92 -17.69
N SER A 86 -0.05 12.95 -16.95
CA SER A 86 1.29 13.54 -17.04
C SER A 86 2.43 12.57 -16.69
N ILE A 87 2.13 11.50 -15.94
CA ILE A 87 3.07 10.45 -15.53
C ILE A 87 2.63 9.06 -16.01
N GLY A 88 1.57 8.96 -16.82
CA GLY A 88 1.05 7.68 -17.31
C GLY A 88 0.59 6.70 -16.21
N ARG A 89 0.16 7.20 -15.04
CA ARG A 89 -0.25 6.36 -13.89
C ARG A 89 -1.74 6.42 -13.61
N ILE A 90 -2.24 5.38 -12.94
CA ILE A 90 -3.57 5.30 -12.37
C ILE A 90 -3.42 4.86 -10.91
N ALA A 91 -3.56 5.80 -9.99
CA ALA A 91 -3.40 5.58 -8.57
C ALA A 91 -4.58 4.78 -8.01
N ASP A 92 -4.31 3.84 -7.10
CA ASP A 92 -5.38 3.05 -6.49
C ASP A 92 -6.36 3.90 -5.66
N VAL A 93 -5.85 4.76 -4.76
CA VAL A 93 -6.63 5.83 -4.13
C VAL A 93 -5.74 7.08 -4.00
N ALA A 94 -6.20 8.22 -4.51
CA ALA A 94 -5.51 9.51 -4.39
C ALA A 94 -6.31 10.48 -3.51
N CYS A 95 -5.69 10.98 -2.45
CA CYS A 95 -6.26 12.00 -1.56
C CYS A 95 -5.73 13.37 -2.01
N ILE A 96 -6.59 14.12 -2.70
CA ILE A 96 -6.16 15.31 -3.46
C ILE A 96 -5.72 16.45 -2.55
N ARG A 97 -6.39 16.65 -1.40
CA ARG A 97 -6.09 17.75 -0.46
C ARG A 97 -4.75 17.57 0.25
N SER A 98 -4.46 16.35 0.70
CA SER A 98 -3.23 16.00 1.43
C SER A 98 -2.06 15.62 0.55
N LYS A 99 -2.25 15.53 -0.78
CA LYS A 99 -1.24 15.07 -1.75
C LYS A 99 -0.68 13.68 -1.43
N ARG A 100 -1.54 12.78 -0.94
CA ARG A 100 -1.19 11.38 -0.64
C ARG A 100 -1.80 10.42 -1.65
N ILE A 101 -1.06 9.37 -1.98
CA ILE A 101 -1.54 8.25 -2.79
C ILE A 101 -1.37 6.97 -1.97
N TYR A 102 -2.43 6.18 -1.89
CA TYR A 102 -2.40 4.85 -1.29
C TYR A 102 -2.37 3.81 -2.43
N GLU A 103 -1.22 3.16 -2.62
CA GLU A 103 -1.05 2.07 -3.60
C GLU A 103 -1.25 0.72 -2.92
N ILE A 104 -2.17 -0.09 -3.45
CA ILE A 104 -2.48 -1.42 -2.90
C ILE A 104 -1.81 -2.46 -3.79
N GLN A 105 -0.97 -3.31 -3.20
CA GLN A 105 -0.27 -4.33 -3.98
C GLN A 105 -0.66 -5.74 -3.52
N TYR A 106 -1.55 -6.37 -4.28
CA TYR A 106 -1.93 -7.77 -4.08
C TYR A 106 -1.02 -8.74 -4.84
N SER A 107 -0.67 -8.46 -6.09
CA SER A 107 0.16 -9.34 -6.93
C SER A 107 1.67 -9.09 -6.71
N PRO A 108 2.57 -10.02 -7.09
CA PRO A 108 4.01 -9.73 -7.13
C PRO A 108 4.32 -8.52 -8.02
N MET A 109 5.31 -7.73 -7.62
CA MET A 109 5.81 -6.54 -8.31
C MET A 109 7.35 -6.57 -8.32
N THR A 110 8.00 -6.04 -9.35
CA THR A 110 9.47 -5.96 -9.42
C THR A 110 10.00 -4.80 -8.57
N LEU A 111 11.31 -4.78 -8.31
CA LEU A 111 11.94 -3.65 -7.60
C LEU A 111 11.92 -2.38 -8.49
N GLU A 112 12.06 -2.57 -9.79
CA GLU A 112 12.13 -1.53 -10.82
C GLU A 112 10.76 -0.87 -10.98
N GLU A 113 9.67 -1.65 -10.99
CA GLU A 113 8.30 -1.13 -11.02
C GLU A 113 7.97 -0.34 -9.74
N ALA A 114 8.37 -0.86 -8.57
CA ALA A 114 8.17 -0.17 -7.29
C ALA A 114 8.90 1.18 -7.23
N LYS A 115 10.15 1.23 -7.70
CA LYS A 115 10.95 2.46 -7.82
C LYS A 115 10.31 3.44 -8.79
N ALA A 116 9.93 2.99 -9.99
CA ALA A 116 9.27 3.83 -10.99
C ALA A 116 8.00 4.46 -10.42
N ARG A 117 7.11 3.66 -9.81
CA ARG A 117 5.86 4.17 -9.22
C ARG A 117 6.09 5.18 -8.10
N CYS A 118 7.11 4.98 -7.24
CA CYS A 118 7.47 6.01 -6.25
C CYS A 118 7.93 7.30 -6.92
N ASN A 119 8.89 7.21 -7.84
CA ASN A 119 9.46 8.37 -8.54
C ASN A 119 8.39 9.15 -9.34
N ASP A 120 7.49 8.44 -10.02
CA ASP A 120 6.44 9.05 -10.85
C ASP A 120 5.51 9.93 -10.01
N TYR A 121 5.02 9.43 -8.88
CA TYR A 121 4.17 10.24 -7.99
C TYR A 121 4.95 11.30 -7.22
N GLU A 122 6.17 11.01 -6.79
CA GLU A 122 7.07 11.99 -6.14
C GLU A 122 7.35 13.18 -7.10
N SER A 123 7.48 12.93 -8.41
CA SER A 123 7.72 13.96 -9.42
C SER A 123 6.57 14.97 -9.60
N ILE A 124 5.33 14.59 -9.24
CA ILE A 124 4.15 15.46 -9.25
C ILE A 124 3.75 15.92 -7.85
N GLY A 125 4.66 15.79 -6.87
CA GLY A 125 4.48 16.26 -5.50
C GLY A 125 3.49 15.43 -4.67
N PHE A 126 3.26 14.16 -5.02
CA PHE A 126 2.46 13.23 -4.23
C PHE A 126 3.35 12.25 -3.46
N GLN A 127 3.03 12.03 -2.18
CA GLN A 127 3.68 11.02 -1.35
C GLN A 127 2.94 9.68 -1.44
N VAL A 128 3.68 8.58 -1.59
CA VAL A 128 3.12 7.24 -1.77
C VAL A 128 3.16 6.47 -0.46
N ILE A 129 2.00 5.98 -0.03
CA ILE A 129 1.80 5.06 1.09
C ILE A 129 1.44 3.69 0.51
N TRP A 130 2.30 2.70 0.72
CA TRP A 130 2.11 1.35 0.21
C TRP A 130 1.31 0.48 1.17
N ILE A 131 0.32 -0.25 0.64
CA ILE A 131 -0.52 -1.21 1.36
C ILE A 131 -0.32 -2.60 0.73
N LEU A 132 0.58 -3.39 1.31
CA LEU A 132 1.02 -4.67 0.77
C LEU A 132 0.20 -5.85 1.29
N HIS A 133 -0.44 -6.63 0.40
CA HIS A 133 -1.27 -7.75 0.85
C HIS A 133 -0.43 -8.96 1.30
N ASP A 134 -0.66 -9.47 2.51
CA ASP A 134 0.15 -10.52 3.12
C ASP A 134 -0.05 -11.93 2.53
N ALA A 135 -1.09 -12.10 1.71
CA ALA A 135 -1.25 -13.23 0.80
C ALA A 135 -0.13 -13.31 -0.28
N THR A 136 0.68 -12.26 -0.45
CA THR A 136 1.82 -12.23 -1.39
C THR A 136 3.10 -11.69 -0.75
N TYR A 137 2.98 -10.63 0.05
CA TYR A 137 4.07 -9.94 0.77
C TYR A 137 4.19 -10.48 2.21
N ASN A 138 5.13 -9.96 2.99
CA ASN A 138 5.35 -10.35 4.39
C ASN A 138 5.67 -11.85 4.55
N ARG A 139 6.45 -12.40 3.61
CA ARG A 139 6.85 -13.82 3.60
C ARG A 139 8.12 -14.04 4.42
N ARG A 140 8.38 -15.30 4.81
CA ARG A 140 9.55 -15.69 5.63
C ARG A 140 10.90 -15.20 5.05
N LYS A 141 11.02 -15.12 3.73
CA LYS A 141 12.15 -14.50 3.03
C LYS A 141 11.69 -13.17 2.43
N MET A 142 12.26 -12.07 2.92
CA MET A 142 12.03 -10.73 2.37
C MET A 142 12.59 -10.65 0.94
N ARG A 143 11.80 -10.13 0.00
CA ARG A 143 12.23 -9.86 -1.38
C ARG A 143 12.88 -8.46 -1.48
N PRO A 144 13.75 -8.19 -2.49
CA PRO A 144 14.34 -6.86 -2.67
C PRO A 144 13.30 -5.73 -2.78
N VAL A 145 12.17 -5.99 -3.45
CA VAL A 145 11.04 -5.04 -3.51
C VAL A 145 10.46 -4.73 -2.13
N GLU A 146 10.37 -5.70 -1.23
CA GLU A 146 9.89 -5.48 0.15
C GLU A 146 10.91 -4.70 0.99
N GLN A 147 12.19 -4.96 0.81
CA GLN A 147 13.25 -4.21 1.49
C GLN A 147 13.24 -2.73 1.08
N PHE A 148 13.04 -2.44 -0.21
CA PHE A 148 12.88 -1.08 -0.72
C PHE A 148 11.59 -0.42 -0.23
N LEU A 149 10.46 -1.13 -0.31
CA LEU A 149 9.18 -0.56 0.13
C LEU A 149 9.13 -0.33 1.64
N LEU A 150 9.84 -1.12 2.46
CA LEU A 150 9.98 -0.85 3.90
C LEU A 150 10.79 0.41 4.23
N SER A 151 11.63 0.92 3.31
CA SER A 151 12.23 2.25 3.44
C SER A 151 11.36 3.36 2.86
N LYS A 152 10.17 3.08 2.35
CA LYS A 152 9.12 4.06 2.02
C LYS A 152 7.96 3.89 3.00
N ASN A 153 7.05 4.86 3.09
CA ASN A 153 5.85 4.74 3.91
C ASN A 153 5.05 3.50 3.49
N CYS A 154 5.06 2.44 4.31
CA CYS A 154 4.60 1.12 3.90
C CYS A 154 4.02 0.33 5.06
N TYR A 155 2.82 -0.22 4.83
CA TYR A 155 2.07 -1.06 5.73
C TYR A 155 1.58 -2.32 5.01
N TYR A 156 1.02 -3.26 5.75
CA TYR A 156 0.48 -4.51 5.24
C TYR A 156 -1.04 -4.57 5.42
N ALA A 157 -1.70 -5.44 4.66
CA ALA A 157 -3.11 -5.77 4.84
C ALA A 157 -3.33 -7.29 4.76
N ASN A 158 -4.33 -7.79 5.49
CA ASN A 158 -4.78 -9.19 5.47
C ASN A 158 -6.30 -9.32 5.24
N MET A 159 -6.87 -8.42 4.43
CA MET A 159 -8.31 -8.36 4.21
C MET A 159 -8.79 -9.56 3.37
N ASP A 160 -9.79 -10.28 3.86
CA ASP A 160 -10.39 -11.42 3.16
C ASP A 160 -11.40 -10.99 2.07
N LYS A 161 -12.07 -11.96 1.44
CA LYS A 161 -13.04 -11.70 0.36
C LYS A 161 -14.39 -11.21 0.90
N GLU A 162 -14.60 -11.29 2.20
CA GLU A 162 -15.79 -10.97 2.96
C GLU A 162 -15.70 -9.53 3.51
N GLY A 163 -14.48 -9.01 3.68
CA GLY A 163 -14.12 -7.66 4.13
C GLY A 163 -13.48 -7.62 5.53
N ASN A 164 -13.28 -8.77 6.17
CA ASN A 164 -12.68 -8.84 7.50
C ASN A 164 -11.15 -8.79 7.40
N GLY A 165 -10.50 -8.17 8.38
CA GLY A 165 -9.06 -8.01 8.44
C GLY A 165 -8.68 -6.63 8.94
N MET A 166 -7.42 -6.26 8.76
CA MET A 166 -6.87 -4.97 9.19
C MET A 166 -5.79 -4.49 8.22
N ILE A 167 -5.55 -3.18 8.22
CA ILE A 167 -4.25 -2.62 7.81
C ILE A 167 -3.37 -2.61 9.07
N TYR A 168 -2.14 -3.07 8.93
CA TYR A 168 -1.24 -3.29 10.06
C TYR A 168 0.23 -3.01 9.70
N ASP A 169 0.99 -2.64 10.72
CA ASP A 169 2.45 -2.57 10.66
C ASP A 169 3.07 -3.89 11.13
N GLN A 170 4.18 -4.30 10.52
CA GLN A 170 4.97 -5.44 10.97
C GLN A 170 6.45 -5.22 10.67
N LEU A 171 7.27 -5.54 11.67
CA LEU A 171 8.73 -5.65 11.57
C LEU A 171 9.12 -7.12 11.78
N SER A 172 10.16 -7.61 11.12
CA SER A 172 10.45 -9.06 11.02
C SER A 172 10.70 -9.80 12.34
N LEU A 173 11.01 -9.09 13.43
CA LEU A 173 11.24 -9.65 14.77
C LEU A 173 10.02 -9.49 15.71
N TYR A 174 8.94 -8.88 15.25
CA TYR A 174 7.80 -8.45 16.05
C TYR A 174 6.47 -8.91 15.44
N GLY A 175 5.39 -8.83 16.22
CA GLY A 175 4.06 -9.22 15.76
C GLY A 175 3.44 -8.22 14.78
N LYS A 176 2.33 -8.61 14.14
CA LYS A 176 1.42 -7.69 13.44
C LYS A 176 0.83 -6.69 14.44
N ARG A 177 0.70 -5.43 14.05
CA ARG A 177 0.07 -4.39 14.87
C ARG A 177 -0.94 -3.58 14.05
N PRO A 178 -2.24 -3.60 14.39
CA PRO A 178 -3.21 -2.78 13.68
C PRO A 178 -2.84 -1.30 13.83
N ILE A 179 -3.04 -0.53 12.75
CA ILE A 179 -2.78 0.92 12.73
C ILE A 179 -4.07 1.69 12.48
N ASN A 180 -4.15 2.91 13.00
CA ASN A 180 -5.23 3.83 12.68
C ASN A 180 -4.80 4.76 11.54
N LEU A 181 -5.16 4.41 10.30
CA LEU A 181 -4.77 5.16 9.11
C LEU A 181 -5.28 6.62 9.11
N ARG A 182 -6.33 6.96 9.86
CA ARG A 182 -6.81 8.35 10.04
C ARG A 182 -5.86 9.21 10.88
N LYS A 183 -5.20 8.60 11.88
CA LYS A 183 -4.35 9.31 12.84
C LYS A 183 -2.92 9.31 12.34
N CYS A 184 -2.71 10.13 11.31
CA CYS A 184 -1.44 10.34 10.64
C CYS A 184 -0.68 11.51 11.31
N HIS A 185 0.60 11.30 11.60
CA HIS A 185 1.47 12.27 12.28
C HIS A 185 2.78 12.41 11.50
N CYS A 186 3.31 13.64 11.36
CA CYS A 186 4.63 13.87 10.79
C CYS A 186 5.71 13.17 11.65
N LEU A 187 6.75 12.63 11.01
CA LEU A 187 7.92 12.19 11.76
C LEU A 187 8.64 13.38 12.42
N PRO A 188 9.21 13.22 13.63
CA PRO A 188 10.15 14.18 14.19
C PRO A 188 11.43 14.25 13.35
N ASP A 189 12.11 15.40 13.32
CA ASP A 189 13.34 15.60 12.51
C ASP A 189 14.55 14.80 13.01
N HIS A 190 14.54 14.33 14.25
CA HIS A 190 15.65 13.64 14.91
C HIS A 190 15.18 12.76 16.08
N GLY A 191 16.12 12.11 16.77
CA GLY A 191 15.83 11.28 17.95
C GLY A 191 15.25 9.90 17.64
N TRP A 192 15.42 9.41 16.40
CA TRP A 192 14.75 8.19 15.95
C TRP A 192 15.21 6.92 16.69
N PRO A 193 14.28 6.05 17.11
CA PRO A 193 14.59 4.77 17.74
C PRO A 193 15.48 3.90 16.84
N ASN A 194 16.55 3.32 17.39
CA ASN A 194 17.51 2.49 16.66
C ASN A 194 16.87 1.39 15.76
N PRO A 195 15.89 0.56 16.20
CA PRO A 195 15.25 -0.42 15.32
C PRO A 195 14.40 0.19 14.19
N LEU A 196 14.14 1.50 14.23
CA LEU A 196 13.35 2.26 13.27
C LEU A 196 14.16 3.34 12.54
N PHE A 197 15.48 3.41 12.73
CA PHE A 197 16.31 4.50 12.22
C PHE A 197 16.15 4.72 10.71
N THR A 198 16.10 3.63 9.92
CA THR A 198 15.82 3.69 8.47
C THR A 198 14.43 4.25 8.15
N ARG A 199 13.40 3.97 8.97
CA ARG A 199 12.09 4.63 8.81
C ARG A 199 12.18 6.10 9.17
N GLY A 200 12.86 6.42 10.28
CA GLY A 200 13.23 7.78 10.68
C GLY A 200 13.76 8.63 9.53
N GLN A 201 14.74 8.09 8.80
CA GLN A 201 15.40 8.76 7.69
C GLN A 201 14.59 8.90 6.39
N ASN A 202 13.54 8.10 6.17
CA ASN A 202 12.92 7.96 4.84
C ASN A 202 11.38 8.02 4.83
N TRP A 203 10.71 7.92 5.98
CA TRP A 203 9.25 8.08 6.09
C TRP A 203 8.93 9.54 6.37
N SER A 204 7.84 10.05 5.79
CA SER A 204 7.32 11.39 6.11
C SER A 204 6.32 11.36 7.27
N TYR A 205 5.60 10.23 7.43
CA TYR A 205 4.56 10.07 8.45
C TYR A 205 4.62 8.74 9.18
N TYR A 206 4.03 8.70 10.37
CA TYR A 206 3.67 7.49 11.09
C TYR A 206 2.18 7.54 11.48
N HIS A 207 1.61 6.41 11.85
CA HIS A 207 0.20 6.30 12.22
C HIS A 207 0.04 5.75 13.64
N GLU A 208 -1.00 6.19 14.37
CA GLU A 208 -1.29 5.66 15.70
C GLU A 208 -1.38 4.13 15.69
N GLY A 209 -0.72 3.49 16.66
CA GLY A 209 -0.64 2.02 16.80
C GLY A 209 0.52 1.36 16.06
N ASP A 210 1.19 2.08 15.14
CA ASP A 210 2.36 1.57 14.42
C ASP A 210 3.63 1.52 15.29
N PHE A 211 4.70 0.90 14.79
CA PHE A 211 5.91 0.72 15.59
C PHE A 211 6.62 2.03 15.96
N PHE A 212 6.44 3.10 15.17
CA PHE A 212 7.05 4.41 15.42
C PHE A 212 6.27 5.17 16.49
N ASP A 213 4.94 5.19 16.42
CA ASP A 213 4.06 5.74 17.46
C ASP A 213 4.38 5.14 18.84
N LEU A 214 4.49 3.81 18.90
CA LEU A 214 4.80 3.11 20.15
C LEU A 214 6.20 3.40 20.68
N ALA A 215 7.17 3.61 19.80
CA ALA A 215 8.52 3.96 20.21
C ALA A 215 8.57 5.37 20.83
N LEU A 216 7.88 6.34 20.23
CA LEU A 216 7.74 7.69 20.78
C LEU A 216 7.00 7.69 22.13
N ARG A 217 6.00 6.82 22.30
CA ARG A 217 5.25 6.63 23.57
C ARG A 217 6.01 5.82 24.63
N GLY A 218 7.23 5.34 24.35
CA GLY A 218 7.98 4.45 25.26
C GLY A 218 7.38 3.04 25.42
N GLN A 219 6.46 2.65 24.55
CA GLN A 219 5.69 1.40 24.57
C GLN A 219 6.21 0.37 23.54
N PHE A 220 7.44 0.52 23.06
CA PHE A 220 8.01 -0.37 22.05
C PHE A 220 8.10 -1.81 22.58
N PRO A 221 7.51 -2.81 21.89
CA PRO A 221 7.45 -4.16 22.42
C PRO A 221 8.81 -4.84 22.39
N LYS A 222 9.03 -5.80 23.29
CA LYS A 222 10.19 -6.70 23.21
C LYS A 222 10.04 -7.61 21.98
N PRO A 223 11.14 -7.97 21.29
CA PRO A 223 11.08 -8.86 20.15
C PRO A 223 10.57 -10.25 20.56
N ASN A 224 9.84 -10.90 19.66
CA ASN A 224 9.41 -12.27 19.87
C ASN A 224 10.63 -13.19 19.99
N LYS A 225 10.64 -14.12 20.96
CA LYS A 225 11.72 -15.12 21.07
C LYS A 225 11.87 -15.83 19.71
N PRO A 226 13.06 -15.84 19.09
CA PRO A 226 13.23 -16.52 17.82
C PRO A 226 13.05 -18.03 18.01
N ARG A 227 12.07 -18.61 17.30
CA ARG A 227 12.08 -20.05 17.03
C ARG A 227 13.28 -20.31 16.11
N HIS A 228 14.39 -20.75 16.69
CA HIS A 228 15.70 -21.02 16.05
C HIS A 228 15.60 -21.94 14.81
N PRO A 229 16.63 -22.04 13.93
CA PRO A 229 17.71 -21.08 13.62
C PRO A 229 17.99 -20.89 12.10
N LEU A 230 18.46 -19.68 11.70
CA LEU A 230 19.05 -19.34 10.37
C LEU A 230 18.07 -19.49 9.16
N VAL A 231 18.21 -18.94 7.94
CA VAL A 231 19.26 -18.32 7.09
C VAL A 231 18.53 -17.23 6.25
N SER A 232 19.01 -16.03 5.88
CA SER A 232 20.26 -15.27 6.12
C SER A 232 20.05 -13.75 5.93
N LEU A 233 20.52 -12.94 6.89
CA LEU A 233 20.99 -11.55 6.71
C LEU A 233 21.93 -11.28 7.91
N ARG A 234 23.12 -11.90 7.85
CA ARG A 234 23.99 -12.08 9.01
C ARG A 234 24.93 -10.87 9.21
N GLN A 235 25.11 -10.52 10.48
CA GLN A 235 26.36 -10.06 11.12
C GLN A 235 26.70 -8.58 11.28
N SER A 236 26.20 -7.61 10.50
CA SER A 236 26.46 -6.18 10.83
C SER A 236 25.59 -5.68 11.98
N TYR A 237 24.27 -5.61 11.76
CA TYR A 237 23.30 -5.04 12.70
C TYR A 237 23.28 -5.71 14.08
N LEU A 238 23.29 -7.05 14.14
CA LEU A 238 23.18 -7.79 15.41
C LEU A 238 24.45 -7.74 16.27
N LYS A 239 25.65 -7.62 15.67
CA LYS A 239 26.88 -7.38 16.45
C LYS A 239 26.85 -5.99 17.08
N LEU A 240 26.41 -4.97 16.34
CA LEU A 240 26.25 -3.61 16.86
C LEU A 240 25.23 -3.58 18.02
N LEU A 241 24.07 -4.22 17.84
CA LEU A 241 23.02 -4.32 18.86
C LEU A 241 23.54 -4.97 20.17
N TYR A 242 24.29 -6.07 20.06
CA TYR A 242 24.81 -6.79 21.22
C TYR A 242 25.97 -6.05 21.93
N MET A 243 26.77 -5.27 21.20
CA MET A 243 27.83 -4.43 21.79
C MET A 243 27.28 -3.18 22.48
N LEU A 244 26.24 -2.55 21.91
CA LEU A 244 25.61 -1.36 22.49
C LEU A 244 24.84 -1.69 23.78
N LEU A 245 24.09 -2.81 23.81
CA LEU A 245 23.37 -3.24 25.01
C LEU A 245 24.29 -3.59 26.20
N LYS A 246 25.57 -3.92 25.97
CA LYS A 246 26.57 -4.11 27.04
C LYS A 246 27.22 -2.82 27.54
N ARG A 247 27.02 -1.68 26.88
CA ARG A 247 27.58 -0.37 27.29
C ARG A 247 26.60 0.49 28.11
N SER A 248 25.41 -0.01 28.42
CA SER A 248 24.39 0.70 29.22
C SER A 248 24.17 0.11 30.62
N CYS A 249 25.05 -0.81 31.07
CA CYS A 249 25.10 -1.32 32.44
C CYS A 249 26.53 -1.29 32.98
N LYS A 250 27.04 -0.09 33.25
CA LYS A 250 28.03 0.25 34.29
C LYS A 250 28.11 1.76 34.42
#